data_AF-A0A2V9KW75-F1
#
_entry.id   AF-A0A2V9KW75-F1
#
_cell.length_a   1.000
_cell.length_b   1.000
_cell.length_c   1.000
_cell.angle_alpha   90.00
_cell.angle_beta   90.00
_cell.angle_gamma   90.00
#
_symmetry.space_group_name_H-M   'P 1'
#
loop_
_entity.id
_entity.type
_entity.pdbx_description
1 polymer ?
#
loop_
_entity_poly.entity_id
_entity_poly.type
_entity_poly.pdbx_seq_one_letter_code
_entity_poly.pdbx_strand_id
1 'polypeptide(L)'
;MPQNGMYAPPAMREGLRVELRTQNRWLARYAAFVAFATFLLVVAGALVTSNDAGLSVPDWPTSFGSFRMPRMVGGVKYEHGHRMIAGAVGLLTILLALWLWRRDERRWVRRLGGMAVLTIVAQAVLGGITVLYFLPAPVSVAHACLAQIFFCITVSLALFTRYDWRWDQPKAEDASTPSLRQLAVATTAAIFLQLMLGAAFRHNGFGIVPHLIVAALVTLGVFWVLVRVLTAYPRERSLVRPALLLAGLLVLQLLLGAGSYGMKLAARDAPQPLPPVVAVTTAHVAVGALVLAASLLVTLEVFRKSGVRSQESEWKTRSRSQESFSTLTPDS
;
A
#
# COMPACT_ATOMS: atom_id res chain seq x y z
N MET A 1 -8.63 -52.98 -15.40
CA MET A 1 -8.02 -51.77 -15.99
C MET A 1 -9.07 -51.04 -16.82
N PRO A 2 -9.22 -49.73 -16.66
CA PRO A 2 -9.38 -48.89 -17.84
C PRO A 2 -8.34 -47.76 -17.82
N GLN A 3 -7.43 -47.82 -18.79
CA GLN A 3 -6.64 -46.67 -19.21
C GLN A 3 -7.55 -45.79 -20.07
N ASN A 4 -7.92 -44.61 -19.57
CA ASN A 4 -8.43 -43.52 -20.41
C ASN A 4 -7.81 -42.20 -19.93
N GLY A 5 -6.48 -42.17 -19.96
CA GLY A 5 -5.71 -40.93 -19.92
C GLY A 5 -5.59 -40.39 -21.34
N MET A 6 -6.58 -39.62 -21.79
CA MET A 6 -6.48 -38.88 -23.05
C MET A 6 -5.41 -37.80 -22.87
N TYR A 7 -4.15 -38.15 -23.18
CA TYR A 7 -3.03 -37.22 -23.16
C TYR A 7 -3.25 -36.18 -24.27
N ALA A 8 -3.75 -34.99 -23.91
CA ALA A 8 -3.83 -33.87 -24.84
C ALA A 8 -2.46 -33.64 -25.52
N PRO A 9 -2.39 -33.45 -26.86
CA PRO A 9 -1.15 -33.30 -27.59
C PRO A 9 -0.28 -32.16 -27.04
N PRO A 10 1.07 -32.27 -27.10
CA PRO A 10 1.99 -31.24 -26.61
C PRO A 10 1.68 -29.83 -27.12
N ALA A 11 1.35 -29.69 -28.41
CA ALA A 11 0.98 -28.41 -29.04
C ALA A 11 -0.33 -27.81 -28.47
N MET A 12 -1.31 -28.65 -28.13
CA MET A 12 -2.56 -28.22 -27.49
C MET A 12 -2.31 -27.78 -26.03
N ARG A 13 -1.43 -28.50 -25.31
CA ARG A 13 -1.01 -28.11 -23.95
C ARG A 13 -0.22 -26.80 -23.96
N GLU A 14 0.60 -26.59 -24.97
CA GLU A 14 1.40 -25.38 -25.15
C GLU A 14 0.51 -24.19 -25.53
N GLY A 15 -0.44 -24.37 -26.45
CA GLY A 15 -1.48 -23.38 -26.78
C GLY A 15 -2.32 -22.97 -25.58
N LEU A 16 -2.83 -23.94 -24.81
CA LEU A 16 -3.60 -23.68 -23.58
C LEU A 16 -2.76 -22.96 -22.51
N ARG A 17 -1.49 -23.35 -22.33
CA ARG A 17 -0.56 -22.67 -21.41
C ARG A 17 -0.27 -21.24 -21.86
N VAL A 18 -0.10 -20.99 -23.15
CA VAL A 18 0.12 -19.65 -23.72
C VAL A 18 -1.13 -18.79 -23.51
N GLU A 19 -2.32 -19.31 -23.75
CA GLU A 19 -3.59 -18.60 -23.61
C GLU A 19 -3.93 -18.24 -22.15
N LEU A 20 -3.72 -19.18 -21.21
CA LEU A 20 -3.82 -18.91 -19.78
C LEU A 20 -2.78 -17.89 -19.29
N ARG A 21 -1.59 -17.88 -19.91
CA ARG A 21 -0.50 -16.95 -19.59
C ARG A 21 -0.73 -15.55 -20.16
N THR A 22 -1.41 -15.41 -21.31
CA THR A 22 -1.76 -14.10 -21.90
C THR A 22 -2.97 -13.48 -21.23
N GLN A 23 -4.00 -14.26 -20.88
CA GLN A 23 -5.20 -13.77 -20.18
C GLN A 23 -4.88 -13.20 -18.78
N ASN A 24 -4.00 -13.86 -18.02
CA ASN A 24 -3.55 -13.33 -16.72
C ASN A 24 -2.75 -12.03 -16.82
N ARG A 25 -2.10 -11.74 -17.96
CA ARG A 25 -1.30 -10.50 -18.13
C ARG A 25 -2.18 -9.26 -18.25
N TRP A 26 -3.32 -9.35 -18.93
CA TRP A 26 -4.22 -8.21 -19.10
C TRP A 26 -4.94 -7.85 -17.80
N LEU A 27 -5.37 -8.86 -17.05
CA LEU A 27 -5.91 -8.67 -15.70
C LEU A 27 -4.88 -8.00 -14.78
N ALA A 28 -3.62 -8.44 -14.80
CA ALA A 28 -2.55 -7.84 -14.01
C ALA A 28 -2.26 -6.39 -14.42
N ARG A 29 -2.23 -6.09 -15.73
CA ARG A 29 -2.06 -4.72 -16.25
C ARG A 29 -3.22 -3.83 -15.84
N TYR A 30 -4.45 -4.34 -15.91
CA TYR A 30 -5.63 -3.62 -15.48
C TYR A 30 -5.59 -3.35 -13.97
N ALA A 31 -5.24 -4.34 -13.14
CA ALA A 31 -5.07 -4.14 -11.70
C ALA A 31 -3.98 -3.10 -11.37
N ALA A 32 -2.85 -3.11 -12.10
CA ALA A 32 -1.81 -2.10 -11.97
C ALA A 32 -2.30 -0.70 -12.39
N PHE A 33 -3.10 -0.61 -13.45
CA PHE A 33 -3.75 0.63 -13.86
C PHE A 33 -4.72 1.17 -12.79
N VAL A 34 -5.54 0.30 -12.18
CA VAL A 34 -6.42 0.69 -11.07
C VAL A 34 -5.62 1.19 -9.86
N ALA A 35 -4.51 0.53 -9.51
CA ALA A 35 -3.62 0.99 -8.44
C ALA A 35 -3.02 2.37 -8.77
N PHE A 36 -2.58 2.58 -10.01
CA PHE A 36 -2.08 3.88 -10.46
C PHE A 36 -3.17 4.98 -10.44
N ALA A 37 -4.37 4.69 -10.92
CA ALA A 37 -5.50 5.61 -10.84
C ALA A 37 -5.88 5.94 -9.38
N THR A 38 -5.79 4.95 -8.49
CA THR A 38 -6.00 5.15 -7.05
C THR A 38 -4.92 6.05 -6.43
N PHE A 39 -3.67 5.93 -6.86
CA PHE A 39 -2.61 6.86 -6.47
C PHE A 39 -2.94 8.30 -6.91
N LEU A 40 -3.40 8.49 -8.15
CA LEU A 40 -3.85 9.81 -8.63
C LEU A 40 -5.06 10.33 -7.83
N LEU A 41 -5.97 9.47 -7.39
CA LEU A 41 -7.07 9.83 -6.51
C LEU A 41 -6.58 10.34 -5.14
N VAL A 42 -5.56 9.70 -4.56
CA VAL A 42 -4.91 10.18 -3.32
C VAL A 42 -4.28 11.56 -3.54
N VAL A 43 -3.61 11.79 -4.67
CA VAL A 43 -3.08 13.11 -5.04
C VAL A 43 -4.18 14.15 -5.18
N ALA A 44 -5.30 13.81 -5.84
CA ALA A 44 -6.46 14.69 -5.95
C ALA A 44 -7.05 15.05 -4.57
N GLY A 45 -7.16 14.09 -3.66
CA GLY A 45 -7.60 14.36 -2.29
C GLY A 45 -6.63 15.25 -1.52
N ALA A 46 -5.31 15.03 -1.69
CA ALA A 46 -4.29 15.90 -1.12
C ALA A 46 -4.42 17.34 -1.66
N LEU A 47 -4.68 17.52 -2.96
CA LEU A 47 -4.94 18.84 -3.56
C LEU A 47 -6.19 19.52 -2.97
N VAL A 48 -7.28 18.78 -2.70
CA VAL A 48 -8.46 19.34 -2.03
C VAL A 48 -8.08 19.92 -0.67
N THR A 49 -7.42 19.11 0.16
CA THR A 49 -7.04 19.55 1.52
C THR A 49 -5.97 20.65 1.52
N SER A 50 -5.02 20.62 0.58
CA SER A 50 -3.94 21.61 0.52
C SER A 50 -4.40 22.96 -0.04
N ASN A 51 -5.48 23.01 -0.83
CA ASN A 51 -6.09 24.25 -1.33
C ASN A 51 -7.24 24.75 -0.42
N ASP A 52 -7.40 24.20 0.79
CA ASP A 52 -8.52 24.48 1.69
C ASP A 52 -9.90 24.37 1.00
N ALA A 53 -10.00 23.48 0.02
CA ALA A 53 -11.14 23.39 -0.89
C ALA A 53 -12.24 22.43 -0.42
N GLY A 54 -12.12 21.82 0.77
CA GLY A 54 -12.99 20.72 1.22
C GLY A 54 -14.47 21.06 1.46
N LEU A 55 -14.82 22.36 1.52
CA LEU A 55 -16.20 22.87 1.64
C LEU A 55 -16.62 23.75 0.46
N SER A 56 -15.92 23.67 -0.67
CA SER A 56 -16.25 24.47 -1.85
C SER A 56 -17.60 24.07 -2.47
N VAL A 57 -18.04 22.83 -2.23
CA VAL A 57 -19.34 22.26 -2.61
C VAL A 57 -20.01 21.73 -1.33
N PRO A 58 -20.90 22.52 -0.70
CA PRO A 58 -21.37 22.27 0.66
C PRO A 58 -22.45 21.18 0.79
N ASP A 59 -22.79 20.50 -0.31
CA ASP A 59 -23.78 19.43 -0.35
C ASP A 59 -23.19 18.12 -0.90
N TRP A 60 -23.82 17.01 -0.53
CA TRP A 60 -23.50 15.65 -1.00
C TRP A 60 -24.79 14.81 -0.99
N PRO A 61 -25.06 13.95 -1.99
CA PRO A 61 -24.21 13.58 -3.12
C PRO A 61 -24.28 14.54 -4.32
N THR A 62 -25.16 15.54 -4.29
CA THR A 62 -25.29 16.56 -5.33
C THR A 62 -24.16 17.59 -5.28
N SER A 63 -24.14 18.51 -6.25
CA SER A 63 -23.33 19.73 -6.22
C SER A 63 -24.25 20.93 -6.47
N PHE A 64 -24.44 21.74 -5.45
CA PHE A 64 -25.39 22.86 -5.40
C PHE A 64 -26.83 22.43 -5.73
N GLY A 65 -27.28 21.32 -5.14
CA GLY A 65 -28.63 20.77 -5.29
C GLY A 65 -28.90 20.09 -6.64
N SER A 66 -27.87 19.89 -7.48
CA SER A 66 -27.98 19.30 -8.81
C SER A 66 -26.89 18.28 -9.09
N PHE A 67 -27.15 17.33 -9.99
CA PHE A 67 -26.13 16.43 -10.55
C PHE A 67 -25.47 16.96 -11.82
N ARG A 68 -25.84 18.18 -12.25
CA ARG A 68 -25.21 18.84 -13.41
C ARG A 68 -23.80 19.29 -13.05
N MET A 69 -22.95 19.35 -14.08
CA MET A 69 -21.58 19.85 -13.94
C MET A 69 -21.58 21.29 -13.42
N PRO A 70 -21.00 21.56 -12.23
CA PRO A 70 -20.88 22.92 -11.71
C PRO A 70 -19.80 23.71 -12.45
N ARG A 71 -19.77 25.04 -12.27
CA ARG A 71 -18.67 25.87 -12.76
C ARG A 71 -17.37 25.52 -12.02
N MET A 72 -16.36 25.06 -12.74
CA MET A 72 -15.08 24.60 -12.18
C MET A 72 -14.13 25.78 -11.86
N VAL A 73 -14.57 26.69 -10.99
CA VAL A 73 -13.84 27.90 -10.61
C VAL A 73 -13.42 27.82 -9.15
N GLY A 74 -12.24 28.37 -8.80
CA GLY A 74 -11.76 28.41 -7.42
C GLY A 74 -11.60 27.01 -6.80
N GLY A 75 -12.05 26.84 -5.57
CA GLY A 75 -11.99 25.57 -4.83
C GLY A 75 -12.85 24.45 -5.42
N VAL A 76 -13.96 24.79 -6.10
CA VAL A 76 -14.90 23.82 -6.69
C VAL A 76 -14.20 22.87 -7.67
N LYS A 77 -13.20 23.36 -8.41
CA LYS A 77 -12.47 22.53 -9.37
C LYS A 77 -11.70 21.38 -8.70
N TYR A 78 -11.21 21.60 -7.48
CA TYR A 78 -10.50 20.58 -6.71
C TYR A 78 -11.49 19.62 -6.09
N GLU A 79 -12.52 20.12 -5.41
CA GLU A 79 -13.47 19.27 -4.69
C GLU A 79 -14.34 18.43 -5.63
N HIS A 80 -15.03 19.06 -6.58
CA HIS A 80 -15.86 18.33 -7.54
C HIS A 80 -15.00 17.45 -8.46
N GLY A 81 -13.80 17.93 -8.83
CA GLY A 81 -12.82 17.13 -9.58
C GLY A 81 -12.41 15.86 -8.84
N HIS A 82 -12.14 15.95 -7.54
CA HIS A 82 -11.87 14.78 -6.70
C HIS A 82 -13.06 13.82 -6.66
N ARG A 83 -14.30 14.32 -6.53
CA ARG A 83 -15.53 13.48 -6.59
C ARG A 83 -15.65 12.73 -7.92
N MET A 84 -15.36 13.39 -9.05
CA MET A 84 -15.38 12.76 -10.37
C MET A 84 -14.32 11.66 -10.49
N ILE A 85 -13.08 11.92 -10.05
CA ILE A 85 -12.00 10.93 -10.05
C ILE A 85 -12.38 9.75 -9.13
N ALA A 86 -12.96 10.02 -7.96
CA ALA A 86 -13.41 8.99 -7.04
C ALA A 86 -14.49 8.08 -7.67
N GLY A 87 -15.46 8.68 -8.37
CA GLY A 87 -16.47 7.92 -9.13
C GLY A 87 -15.87 7.05 -10.22
N ALA A 88 -14.91 7.58 -10.99
CA ALA A 88 -14.20 6.82 -12.02
C ALA A 88 -13.39 5.66 -11.44
N VAL A 89 -12.63 5.88 -10.37
CA VAL A 89 -11.87 4.83 -9.67
C VAL A 89 -12.80 3.79 -9.04
N GLY A 90 -13.95 4.21 -8.51
CA GLY A 90 -15.01 3.32 -8.03
C GLY A 90 -15.51 2.37 -9.12
N LEU A 91 -15.84 2.89 -10.30
CA LEU A 91 -16.24 2.07 -11.44
C LEU A 91 -15.13 1.13 -11.89
N LEU A 92 -13.89 1.62 -12.02
CA LEU A 92 -12.73 0.80 -12.39
C LEU A 92 -12.52 -0.36 -11.40
N THR A 93 -12.73 -0.11 -10.11
CA THR A 93 -12.60 -1.10 -9.02
C THR A 93 -13.70 -2.16 -9.09
N ILE A 94 -14.94 -1.76 -9.36
CA ILE A 94 -16.05 -2.71 -9.57
C ILE A 94 -15.76 -3.62 -10.76
N LEU A 95 -15.33 -3.04 -11.88
CA LEU A 95 -14.94 -3.82 -13.07
C LEU A 95 -13.78 -4.78 -12.77
N LEU A 96 -12.79 -4.35 -11.98
CA LEU A 96 -11.69 -5.22 -11.54
C LEU A 96 -12.21 -6.39 -10.71
N ALA A 97 -13.06 -6.12 -9.72
CA ALA A 97 -13.64 -7.15 -8.86
C ALA A 97 -14.48 -8.15 -9.65
N LEU A 98 -15.28 -7.70 -10.61
CA LEU A 98 -16.06 -8.56 -11.51
C LEU A 98 -15.16 -9.41 -12.42
N TRP A 99 -14.07 -8.83 -12.93
CA TRP A 99 -13.11 -9.57 -13.76
C TRP A 99 -12.38 -10.65 -12.94
N LEU A 100 -11.91 -10.30 -11.74
CA LEU A 100 -11.32 -11.24 -10.78
C LEU A 100 -12.30 -12.36 -10.44
N TRP A 101 -13.56 -12.04 -10.17
CA TRP A 101 -14.58 -13.03 -9.82
C TRP A 101 -14.81 -14.06 -10.92
N ARG A 102 -14.75 -13.64 -12.19
CA ARG A 102 -14.94 -14.53 -13.36
C ARG A 102 -13.69 -15.31 -13.76
N ARG A 103 -12.49 -14.79 -13.53
CA ARG A 103 -11.25 -15.35 -14.11
C ARG A 103 -10.24 -15.87 -13.10
N ASP A 104 -10.28 -15.43 -11.85
CA ASP A 104 -9.32 -15.88 -10.82
C ASP A 104 -9.92 -16.98 -9.96
N GLU A 105 -9.34 -18.18 -10.02
CA GLU A 105 -9.81 -19.34 -9.26
C GLU A 105 -9.59 -19.15 -7.74
N ARG A 106 -8.59 -18.35 -7.35
CA ARG A 106 -8.16 -18.18 -5.96
C ARG A 106 -9.21 -17.39 -5.19
N ARG A 107 -9.96 -18.08 -4.32
CA ARG A 107 -11.04 -17.49 -3.50
C ARG A 107 -10.60 -16.26 -2.71
N TRP A 108 -9.36 -16.25 -2.19
CA TRP A 108 -8.84 -15.15 -1.40
C TRP A 108 -8.57 -13.88 -2.24
N VAL A 109 -8.15 -14.02 -3.51
CA VAL A 109 -7.99 -12.87 -4.43
C VAL A 109 -9.34 -12.25 -4.77
N ARG A 110 -10.34 -13.10 -5.03
CA ARG A 110 -11.73 -12.65 -5.27
C ARG A 110 -12.31 -11.91 -4.07
N ARG A 111 -12.10 -12.42 -2.86
CA ARG A 111 -12.50 -11.74 -1.61
C ARG A 111 -11.80 -10.40 -1.46
N LEU A 112 -10.50 -10.31 -1.76
CA LEU A 112 -9.76 -9.05 -1.71
C LEU A 112 -10.30 -8.03 -2.73
N GLY A 113 -10.70 -8.47 -3.93
CA GLY A 113 -11.40 -7.63 -4.90
C GLY A 113 -12.75 -7.11 -4.39
N GLY A 114 -13.54 -7.97 -3.74
CA GLY A 114 -14.80 -7.56 -3.08
C GLY A 114 -14.57 -6.58 -1.92
N MET A 115 -13.52 -6.80 -1.12
CA MET A 115 -13.10 -5.87 -0.06
C MET A 115 -12.71 -4.51 -0.64
N ALA A 116 -12.02 -4.46 -1.78
CA ALA A 116 -11.69 -3.19 -2.45
C ALA A 116 -12.95 -2.38 -2.78
N VAL A 117 -14.00 -3.03 -3.30
CA VAL A 117 -15.30 -2.41 -3.57
C VAL A 117 -15.96 -1.90 -2.28
N LEU A 118 -15.98 -2.72 -1.23
CA LEU A 118 -16.53 -2.31 0.06
C LEU A 118 -15.78 -1.10 0.63
N THR A 119 -14.45 -1.09 0.56
CA THR A 119 -13.62 0.00 1.05
C THR A 119 -13.87 1.31 0.30
N ILE A 120 -14.00 1.29 -1.04
CA ILE A 120 -14.30 2.52 -1.80
C ILE A 120 -15.72 3.04 -1.56
N VAL A 121 -16.70 2.18 -1.30
CA VAL A 121 -18.04 2.60 -0.86
C VAL A 121 -17.97 3.27 0.52
N ALA A 122 -17.27 2.65 1.48
CA ALA A 122 -17.06 3.24 2.79
C ALA A 122 -16.29 4.58 2.72
N GLN A 123 -15.34 4.71 1.78
CA GLN A 123 -14.66 5.97 1.48
C GLN A 123 -15.62 7.06 1.00
N ALA A 124 -16.51 6.74 0.06
CA ALA A 124 -17.51 7.69 -0.44
C ALA A 124 -18.45 8.16 0.68
N VAL A 125 -18.87 7.25 1.56
CA VAL A 125 -19.71 7.58 2.73
C VAL A 125 -18.94 8.49 3.71
N LEU A 126 -17.72 8.12 4.11
CA LEU A 126 -16.92 8.97 5.00
C LEU A 126 -16.64 10.35 4.37
N GLY A 127 -16.35 10.40 3.06
CA GLY A 127 -16.16 11.65 2.33
C GLY A 127 -17.43 12.52 2.35
N GLY A 128 -18.61 11.93 2.10
CA GLY A 128 -19.88 12.64 2.23
C GLY A 128 -20.11 13.19 3.65
N ILE A 129 -19.84 12.38 4.68
CA ILE A 129 -19.92 12.81 6.08
C ILE A 129 -18.96 13.97 6.36
N THR A 130 -17.73 13.95 5.83
CA THR A 130 -16.80 15.08 6.03
C THR A 130 -17.33 16.40 5.49
N VAL A 131 -18.06 16.39 4.36
CA VAL A 131 -18.69 17.59 3.81
C VAL A 131 -19.88 18.01 4.65
N LEU A 132 -20.79 17.08 4.93
CA LEU A 132 -22.06 17.36 5.64
C LEU A 132 -21.86 17.86 7.08
N TYR A 133 -20.77 17.46 7.74
CA TYR A 133 -20.46 17.83 9.12
C TYR A 133 -19.29 18.82 9.26
N PHE A 134 -18.90 19.50 8.18
CA PHE A 134 -17.89 20.57 8.20
C PHE A 134 -16.48 20.13 8.66
N LEU A 135 -15.96 19.06 8.06
CA LEU A 135 -14.61 18.48 8.28
C LEU A 135 -14.29 18.11 9.74
N PRO A 136 -15.14 17.33 10.44
CA PRO A 136 -14.83 16.92 11.80
C PRO A 136 -13.54 16.08 11.78
N ALA A 137 -12.54 16.50 12.57
CA ALA A 137 -11.19 15.95 12.51
C ALA A 137 -11.14 14.41 12.59
N PRO A 138 -11.89 13.72 13.47
CA PRO A 138 -11.88 12.26 13.52
C PRO A 138 -12.35 11.61 12.21
N VAL A 139 -13.37 12.16 11.55
CA VAL A 139 -13.90 11.62 10.29
C VAL A 139 -12.93 11.90 9.15
N SER A 140 -12.33 13.09 9.09
CA SER A 140 -11.33 13.44 8.07
C SER A 140 -10.07 12.57 8.18
N VAL A 141 -9.60 12.30 9.41
CA VAL A 141 -8.49 11.36 9.65
C VAL A 141 -8.88 9.94 9.27
N ALA A 142 -10.08 9.48 9.65
CA ALA A 142 -10.57 8.15 9.27
C ALA A 142 -10.70 8.00 7.74
N HIS A 143 -11.18 9.04 7.06
CA HIS A 143 -11.25 9.09 5.60
C HIS A 143 -9.86 8.99 4.98
N ALA A 144 -8.89 9.77 5.45
CA ALA A 144 -7.51 9.70 4.98
C ALA A 144 -6.87 8.31 5.20
N CYS A 145 -7.03 7.72 6.38
CA CYS A 145 -6.50 6.39 6.69
C CYS A 145 -7.14 5.28 5.83
N LEU A 146 -8.46 5.33 5.65
CA LEU A 146 -9.18 4.33 4.85
C LEU A 146 -8.86 4.48 3.35
N ALA A 147 -8.53 5.68 2.86
CA ALA A 147 -8.02 5.88 1.49
C ALA A 147 -6.69 5.16 1.27
N GLN A 148 -5.81 5.16 2.28
CA GLN A 148 -4.52 4.46 2.22
C GLN A 148 -4.68 2.95 2.29
N ILE A 149 -5.61 2.45 3.11
CA ILE A 149 -5.97 1.02 3.12
C ILE A 149 -6.47 0.59 1.74
N PHE A 150 -7.36 1.38 1.13
CA PHE A 150 -7.84 1.14 -0.22
C PHE A 150 -6.69 1.10 -1.23
N PHE A 151 -5.78 2.08 -1.18
CA PHE A 151 -4.59 2.09 -2.03
C PHE A 151 -3.72 0.83 -1.84
N CYS A 152 -3.44 0.42 -0.60
CA CYS A 152 -2.73 -0.81 -0.28
C CYS A 152 -3.41 -2.07 -0.85
N ILE A 153 -4.75 -2.14 -0.80
CA ILE A 153 -5.53 -3.24 -1.39
C ILE A 153 -5.33 -3.27 -2.91
N THR A 154 -5.42 -2.13 -3.60
CA THR A 154 -5.23 -2.07 -5.07
C THR A 154 -3.81 -2.45 -5.49
N VAL A 155 -2.78 -1.98 -4.75
CA VAL A 155 -1.38 -2.38 -4.97
C VAL A 155 -1.19 -3.89 -4.74
N SER A 156 -1.82 -4.44 -3.71
CA SER A 156 -1.78 -5.88 -3.43
C SER A 156 -2.45 -6.69 -4.54
N LEU A 157 -3.60 -6.26 -5.04
CA LEU A 157 -4.28 -6.90 -6.18
C LEU A 157 -3.42 -6.83 -7.44
N ALA A 158 -2.76 -5.71 -7.72
CA ALA A 158 -1.82 -5.57 -8.82
C ALA A 158 -0.63 -6.54 -8.71
N LEU A 159 -0.12 -6.78 -7.50
CA LEU A 159 0.94 -7.74 -7.25
C LEU A 159 0.47 -9.20 -7.43
N PHE A 160 -0.67 -9.56 -6.83
CA PHE A 160 -1.16 -10.95 -6.77
C PHE A 160 -1.75 -11.47 -8.09
N THR A 161 -2.17 -10.56 -8.97
CA THR A 161 -2.62 -10.89 -10.32
C THR A 161 -1.46 -11.14 -11.29
N ARG A 162 -0.21 -10.81 -10.92
CA ARG A 162 0.94 -11.15 -11.75
C ARG A 162 1.10 -12.66 -11.90
N TYR A 163 1.41 -13.09 -13.12
CA TYR A 163 1.56 -14.50 -13.46
C TYR A 163 2.69 -15.22 -12.70
N ASP A 164 3.70 -14.48 -12.26
CA ASP A 164 4.89 -14.97 -11.54
C ASP A 164 4.70 -14.97 -10.01
N TRP A 165 3.55 -14.49 -9.51
CA TRP A 165 3.27 -14.48 -8.08
C TRP A 165 2.74 -15.83 -7.60
N ARG A 166 3.52 -16.53 -6.75
CA ARG A 166 3.13 -17.80 -6.14
C ARG A 166 3.63 -17.91 -4.70
N TRP A 167 2.78 -18.41 -3.80
CA TRP A 167 3.05 -18.54 -2.36
C TRP A 167 3.72 -19.87 -1.97
N ASP A 168 3.71 -20.84 -2.88
CA ASP A 168 4.17 -22.22 -2.73
C ASP A 168 5.66 -22.42 -3.01
N GLN A 169 6.41 -21.34 -3.26
CA GLN A 169 7.85 -21.45 -3.48
C GLN A 169 8.60 -21.80 -2.18
N PRO A 170 9.72 -22.55 -2.27
CA PRO A 170 10.60 -22.79 -1.14
C PRO A 170 11.03 -21.48 -0.50
N LYS A 171 10.93 -21.41 0.82
CA LYS A 171 11.26 -20.23 1.61
C LYS A 171 12.62 -20.40 2.24
N ALA A 172 13.46 -19.37 2.16
CA ALA A 172 14.72 -19.32 2.89
C ALA A 172 14.43 -19.26 4.39
N GLU A 173 15.10 -20.10 5.18
CA GLU A 173 14.98 -20.03 6.63
C GLU A 173 15.59 -18.73 7.15
N ASP A 174 14.81 -18.02 7.97
CA ASP A 174 15.27 -16.85 8.68
C ASP A 174 15.50 -17.21 10.15
N ALA A 175 16.77 -17.24 10.56
CA ALA A 175 17.21 -17.51 11.92
C ALA A 175 17.42 -16.24 12.75
N SER A 176 17.08 -15.06 12.22
CA SER A 176 17.34 -13.80 12.89
C SER A 176 16.30 -13.45 13.96
N THR A 177 16.74 -12.73 15.00
CA THR A 177 15.89 -12.20 16.07
C THR A 177 16.05 -10.67 16.17
N PRO A 178 15.01 -9.87 15.93
CA PRO A 178 13.72 -10.27 15.36
C PRO A 178 13.86 -10.77 13.92
N SER A 179 12.92 -11.62 13.50
CA SER A 179 12.84 -12.10 12.13
C SER A 179 12.54 -10.95 11.17
N LEU A 180 13.00 -11.07 9.93
CA LEU A 180 12.74 -10.08 8.88
C LEU A 180 11.23 -9.90 8.65
N ARG A 181 10.42 -10.94 8.85
CA ARG A 181 8.94 -10.83 8.80
C ARG A 181 8.40 -9.91 9.88
N GLN A 182 8.81 -10.11 11.13
CA GLN A 182 8.38 -9.26 12.24
C GLN A 182 8.84 -7.81 12.01
N LEU A 183 10.07 -7.63 11.57
CA LEU A 183 10.63 -6.30 11.30
C LEU A 183 9.88 -5.58 10.16
N ALA A 184 9.56 -6.29 9.07
CA ALA A 184 8.82 -5.72 7.94
C ALA A 184 7.38 -5.35 8.31
N VAL A 185 6.69 -6.22 9.07
CA VAL A 185 5.33 -5.95 9.58
C VAL A 185 5.32 -4.78 10.55
N ALA A 186 6.23 -4.77 11.53
CA ALA A 186 6.34 -3.69 12.51
C ALA A 186 6.64 -2.35 11.83
N THR A 187 7.54 -2.36 10.83
CA THR A 187 7.88 -1.16 10.04
C THR A 187 6.68 -0.67 9.23
N THR A 188 5.95 -1.56 8.55
CA THR A 188 4.74 -1.20 7.79
C THR A 188 3.66 -0.62 8.71
N ALA A 189 3.46 -1.22 9.87
CA ALA A 189 2.51 -0.75 10.88
C ALA A 189 2.92 0.63 11.44
N ALA A 190 4.21 0.84 11.71
CA ALA A 190 4.74 2.13 12.15
C ALA A 190 4.55 3.22 11.08
N ILE A 191 4.74 2.90 9.80
CA ILE A 191 4.49 3.84 8.69
C ILE A 191 3.00 4.18 8.59
N PHE A 192 2.11 3.20 8.76
CA PHE A 192 0.67 3.47 8.79
C PHE A 192 0.28 4.37 9.98
N LEU A 193 0.84 4.11 11.17
CA LEU A 193 0.67 4.97 12.34
C LEU A 193 1.21 6.39 12.08
N GLN A 194 2.38 6.51 11.46
CA GLN A 194 2.98 7.80 11.08
C GLN A 194 2.05 8.61 10.16
N LEU A 195 1.43 7.93 9.20
CA LEU A 195 0.47 8.54 8.29
C LEU A 195 -0.79 9.00 9.04
N MET A 196 -1.32 8.17 9.95
CA MET A 196 -2.46 8.55 10.80
C MET A 196 -2.15 9.78 11.65
N LEU A 197 -0.96 9.84 12.27
CA LEU A 197 -0.51 11.01 13.03
C LEU A 197 -0.32 12.23 12.13
N GLY A 198 0.16 12.06 10.90
CA GLY A 198 0.28 13.15 9.93
C GLY A 198 -1.07 13.70 9.48
N ALA A 199 -2.05 12.83 9.24
CA ALA A 199 -3.43 13.22 8.95
C ALA A 199 -4.05 13.95 10.16
N ALA A 200 -3.85 13.43 11.38
CA ALA A 200 -4.35 14.06 12.59
C ALA A 200 -3.71 15.43 12.83
N PHE A 201 -2.41 15.59 12.62
CA PHE A 201 -1.75 16.90 12.68
C PHE A 201 -2.35 17.88 11.66
N ARG A 202 -2.59 17.42 10.42
CA ARG A 202 -3.21 18.24 9.36
C ARG A 202 -4.62 18.72 9.71
N HIS A 203 -5.39 17.91 10.45
CA HIS A 203 -6.75 18.22 10.86
C HIS A 203 -6.87 18.72 12.31
N ASN A 204 -5.79 19.24 12.90
CA ASN A 204 -5.75 19.79 14.25
C ASN A 204 -6.13 18.81 15.38
N GLY A 205 -5.98 17.50 15.16
CA GLY A 205 -6.23 16.45 16.16
C GLY A 205 -5.06 16.22 17.13
N PHE A 206 -3.81 16.47 16.69
CA PHE A 206 -2.60 16.36 17.53
C PHE A 206 -1.57 17.43 17.12
N GLY A 207 -0.63 17.73 18.02
CA GLY A 207 0.55 18.53 17.68
C GLY A 207 1.56 17.77 16.80
N ILE A 208 2.61 18.46 16.37
CA ILE A 208 3.65 17.87 15.50
C ILE A 208 4.57 16.87 16.21
N VAL A 209 4.71 16.95 17.54
CA VAL A 209 5.67 16.15 18.31
C VAL A 209 5.47 14.63 18.15
N PRO A 210 4.26 14.05 18.31
CA PRO A 210 4.03 12.63 18.04
C PRO A 210 4.42 12.22 16.62
N HIS A 211 4.17 13.07 15.62
CA HIS A 211 4.53 12.83 14.23
C HIS A 211 6.06 12.79 14.04
N LEU A 212 6.84 13.60 14.76
CA LEU A 212 8.30 13.58 14.68
C LEU A 212 8.90 12.36 15.38
N ILE A 213 8.37 11.98 16.55
CA ILE A 213 8.85 10.80 17.30
C ILE A 213 8.65 9.54 16.46
N VAL A 214 7.45 9.35 15.91
CA VAL A 214 7.16 8.16 15.10
C VAL A 214 7.90 8.21 13.75
N ALA A 215 8.17 9.39 13.17
CA ALA A 215 9.04 9.51 11.99
C ALA A 215 10.45 8.97 12.25
N ALA A 216 11.02 9.25 13.42
CA ALA A 216 12.32 8.73 13.81
C ALA A 216 12.29 7.19 13.94
N LEU A 217 11.26 6.63 14.57
CA LEU A 217 11.08 5.17 14.69
C LEU A 217 10.90 4.49 13.33
N VAL A 218 10.09 5.09 12.44
CA VAL A 218 9.94 4.63 11.05
C VAL A 218 11.27 4.63 10.32
N THR A 219 12.07 5.69 10.50
CA THR A 219 13.38 5.81 9.87
C THR A 219 14.31 4.68 10.30
N LEU A 220 14.40 4.43 11.61
CA LEU A 220 15.17 3.31 12.16
C LEU A 220 14.68 1.97 11.63
N GLY A 221 13.37 1.73 11.60
CA GLY A 221 12.78 0.49 11.08
C GLY A 221 13.11 0.25 9.61
N VAL A 222 12.97 1.27 8.76
CA VAL A 222 13.28 1.18 7.32
C VAL A 222 14.77 0.89 7.09
N PHE A 223 15.66 1.57 7.79
CA PHE A 223 17.10 1.29 7.68
C PHE A 223 17.45 -0.11 8.18
N TRP A 224 16.81 -0.59 9.25
CA TRP A 224 17.03 -1.94 9.75
C TRP A 224 16.58 -3.00 8.73
N VAL A 225 15.41 -2.81 8.11
CA VAL A 225 14.94 -3.66 7.01
C VAL A 225 15.93 -3.63 5.85
N LEU A 226 16.38 -2.45 5.44
CA LEU A 226 17.32 -2.29 4.32
C LEU A 226 18.63 -3.04 4.59
N VAL A 227 19.27 -2.79 5.74
CA VAL A 227 20.52 -3.44 6.12
C VAL A 227 20.35 -4.96 6.16
N ARG A 228 19.25 -5.46 6.75
CA ARG A 228 18.97 -6.90 6.81
C ARG A 228 18.80 -7.51 5.41
N VAL A 229 18.08 -6.83 4.52
CA VAL A 229 17.89 -7.31 3.14
C VAL A 229 19.21 -7.32 2.37
N LEU A 230 20.02 -6.26 2.48
CA LEU A 230 21.30 -6.17 1.78
C LEU A 230 22.36 -7.15 2.30
N THR A 231 22.32 -7.49 3.59
CA THR A 231 23.29 -8.42 4.20
C THR A 231 22.88 -9.88 4.07
N ALA A 232 21.63 -10.23 4.36
CA ALA A 232 21.16 -11.61 4.36
C ALA A 232 20.60 -12.08 3.01
N TYR A 233 20.15 -11.16 2.15
CA TYR A 233 19.52 -11.46 0.86
C TYR A 233 20.10 -10.67 -0.34
N PRO A 234 21.44 -10.47 -0.46
CA PRO A 234 22.04 -9.58 -1.47
C PRO A 234 21.73 -9.97 -2.92
N ARG A 235 21.47 -11.26 -3.18
CA ARG A 235 21.17 -11.78 -4.53
C ARG A 235 19.68 -11.79 -4.88
N GLU A 236 18.80 -11.58 -3.90
CA GLU A 236 17.34 -11.60 -4.10
C GLU A 236 16.84 -10.24 -4.58
N ARG A 237 16.91 -10.01 -5.90
CA ARG A 237 16.51 -8.73 -6.53
C ARG A 237 15.06 -8.31 -6.22
N SER A 238 14.17 -9.27 -5.93
CA SER A 238 12.78 -8.99 -5.55
C SER A 238 12.64 -8.39 -4.16
N LEU A 239 13.63 -8.56 -3.28
CA LEU A 239 13.69 -7.92 -1.96
C LEU A 239 14.55 -6.65 -2.00
N VAL A 240 15.71 -6.71 -2.65
CA VAL A 240 16.68 -5.59 -2.68
C VAL A 240 16.09 -4.35 -3.35
N ARG A 241 15.43 -4.50 -4.52
CA ARG A 241 14.91 -3.34 -5.26
C ARG A 241 13.80 -2.60 -4.50
N PRO A 242 12.76 -3.26 -3.96
CA PRO A 242 11.75 -2.58 -3.16
C PRO A 242 12.32 -1.98 -1.86
N ALA A 243 13.30 -2.63 -1.22
CA ALA A 243 13.94 -2.09 -0.02
C ALA A 243 14.73 -0.79 -0.30
N LEU A 244 15.49 -0.76 -1.41
CA LEU A 244 16.19 0.45 -1.85
C LEU A 244 15.21 1.56 -2.26
N LEU A 245 14.13 1.20 -2.96
CA LEU A 245 13.06 2.16 -3.29
C LEU A 245 12.42 2.74 -2.04
N LEU A 246 12.10 1.91 -1.05
CA LEU A 246 11.54 2.34 0.24
C LEU A 246 12.48 3.33 0.95
N ALA A 247 13.78 3.03 0.99
CA ALA A 247 14.77 3.92 1.61
C ALA A 247 14.90 5.25 0.85
N GLY A 248 14.94 5.22 -0.48
CA GLY A 248 14.97 6.44 -1.30
C GLY A 248 13.72 7.31 -1.14
N LEU A 249 12.54 6.67 -1.12
CA LEU A 249 11.27 7.37 -0.86
C LEU A 249 11.22 7.95 0.55
N LEU A 250 11.77 7.27 1.55
CA LEU A 250 11.84 7.81 2.91
C LEU A 250 12.70 9.07 2.98
N VAL A 251 13.88 9.09 2.33
CA VAL A 251 14.73 10.30 2.28
C VAL A 251 13.95 11.45 1.66
N LEU A 252 13.30 11.22 0.52
CA LEU A 252 12.44 12.23 -0.12
C LEU A 252 11.29 12.67 0.80
N GLN A 253 10.67 11.75 1.53
CA GLN A 253 9.58 12.04 2.46
C GLN A 253 10.02 12.94 3.63
N LEU A 254 11.23 12.71 4.16
CA LEU A 254 11.80 13.55 5.22
C LEU A 254 12.11 14.96 4.73
N LEU A 255 12.70 15.09 3.54
CA LEU A 255 12.97 16.39 2.90
C LEU A 255 11.66 17.15 2.64
N LEU A 256 10.65 16.47 2.07
CA LEU A 256 9.33 17.05 1.85
C LEU A 256 8.61 17.40 3.15
N GLY A 257 8.80 16.62 4.21
CA GLY A 257 8.22 16.87 5.53
C GLY A 257 8.78 18.12 6.18
N ALA A 258 10.11 18.26 6.18
CA ALA A 258 10.80 19.46 6.65
C ALA A 258 10.41 20.69 5.82
N GLY A 259 10.39 20.57 4.49
CA GLY A 259 9.94 21.63 3.59
C GLY A 259 8.48 22.02 3.82
N SER A 260 7.58 21.04 3.95
CA SER A 260 6.16 21.27 4.23
C SER A 260 5.95 22.02 5.54
N TYR A 261 6.65 21.63 6.61
CA TYR A 261 6.54 22.31 7.90
C TYR A 261 7.09 23.74 7.86
N GLY A 262 8.31 23.91 7.32
CA GLY A 262 8.95 25.22 7.21
C GLY A 262 8.14 26.20 6.36
N MET A 263 7.64 25.75 5.21
CA MET A 263 6.82 26.59 4.33
C MET A 263 5.47 26.95 4.93
N LYS A 264 4.82 26.03 5.65
CA LYS A 264 3.58 26.34 6.39
C LYS A 264 3.82 27.36 7.50
N LEU A 265 4.94 27.27 8.21
CA LEU A 265 5.29 28.23 9.25
C LEU A 265 5.56 29.63 8.65
N ALA A 266 6.28 29.69 7.53
CA ALA A 266 6.56 30.95 6.82
C ALA A 266 5.32 31.59 6.18
N ALA A 267 4.34 30.77 5.76
CA ALA A 267 3.11 31.22 5.11
C ALA A 267 1.90 31.27 6.06
N ARG A 268 2.09 31.21 7.38
CA ARG A 268 1.00 31.12 8.37
C ARG A 268 0.03 32.31 8.34
N ASP A 269 0.54 33.48 7.97
CA ASP A 269 -0.19 34.75 7.93
C ASP A 269 -0.71 35.06 6.51
N ALA A 270 -0.52 34.15 5.55
CA ALA A 270 -1.01 34.31 4.20
C ALA A 270 -2.55 34.19 4.17
N PRO A 271 -3.26 35.05 3.42
CA PRO A 271 -4.73 35.03 3.37
C PRO A 271 -5.30 33.81 2.64
N GLN A 272 -4.46 33.07 1.91
CA GLN A 272 -4.84 31.88 1.15
C GLN A 272 -3.62 30.95 0.94
N PRO A 273 -3.84 29.65 0.66
CA PRO A 273 -2.76 28.72 0.35
C PRO A 273 -1.90 29.17 -0.83
N LEU A 274 -0.60 29.34 -0.59
CA LEU A 274 0.34 29.71 -1.64
C LEU A 274 0.66 28.49 -2.53
N PRO A 275 0.74 28.63 -3.87
CA PRO A 275 0.97 27.50 -4.77
C PRO A 275 2.20 26.64 -4.43
N PRO A 276 3.35 27.19 -4.00
CA PRO A 276 4.49 26.38 -3.57
C PRO A 276 4.21 25.54 -2.32
N VAL A 277 3.46 26.10 -1.35
CA VAL A 277 3.05 25.38 -0.13
C VAL A 277 2.11 24.23 -0.51
N VAL A 278 1.14 24.49 -1.40
CA VAL A 278 0.22 23.47 -1.92
C VAL A 278 1.00 22.34 -2.60
N ALA A 279 1.98 22.67 -3.45
CA ALA A 279 2.77 21.68 -4.17
C ALA A 279 3.57 20.79 -3.22
N VAL A 280 4.32 21.36 -2.27
CA VAL A 280 5.15 20.59 -1.33
C VAL A 280 4.30 19.76 -0.37
N THR A 281 3.21 20.31 0.16
CA THR A 281 2.29 19.58 1.08
C THR A 281 1.54 18.45 0.36
N THR A 282 1.20 18.63 -0.92
CA THR A 282 0.59 17.59 -1.77
C THR A 282 1.61 16.49 -2.08
N ALA A 283 2.82 16.88 -2.48
CA ALA A 283 3.92 15.95 -2.74
C ALA A 283 4.26 15.12 -1.50
N HIS A 284 4.27 15.73 -0.31
CA HIS A 284 4.51 15.03 0.94
C HIS A 284 3.45 13.94 1.24
N VAL A 285 2.17 14.18 0.91
CA VAL A 285 1.12 13.15 1.06
C VAL A 285 1.29 12.05 0.02
N ALA A 286 1.54 12.43 -1.23
CA ALA A 286 1.73 11.48 -2.33
C ALA A 286 2.91 10.54 -2.07
N VAL A 287 4.07 11.09 -1.69
CA VAL A 287 5.26 10.29 -1.36
C VAL A 287 5.04 9.47 -0.09
N GLY A 288 4.33 10.00 0.91
CA GLY A 288 3.94 9.22 2.10
C GLY A 288 3.11 7.97 1.75
N ALA A 289 2.17 8.08 0.81
CA ALA A 289 1.42 6.94 0.29
C ALA A 289 2.33 5.92 -0.43
N LEU A 290 3.31 6.41 -1.21
CA LEU A 290 4.29 5.54 -1.87
C LEU A 290 5.24 4.86 -0.88
N VAL A 291 5.64 5.52 0.21
CA VAL A 291 6.43 4.91 1.29
C VAL A 291 5.66 3.74 1.90
N LEU A 292 4.38 3.92 2.21
CA LEU A 292 3.52 2.84 2.72
C LEU A 292 3.38 1.69 1.71
N ALA A 293 3.12 2.00 0.44
CA ALA A 293 3.01 0.99 -0.61
C ALA A 293 4.32 0.22 -0.82
N ALA A 294 5.47 0.90 -0.84
CA ALA A 294 6.78 0.26 -0.96
C ALA A 294 7.09 -0.64 0.25
N SER A 295 6.74 -0.20 1.46
CA SER A 295 6.90 -1.01 2.68
C SER A 295 6.00 -2.25 2.66
N LEU A 296 4.76 -2.12 2.20
CA LEU A 296 3.86 -3.25 1.98
C LEU A 296 4.43 -4.23 0.95
N LEU A 297 4.98 -3.75 -0.16
CA LEU A 297 5.60 -4.62 -1.17
C LEU A 297 6.79 -5.39 -0.60
N VAL A 298 7.67 -4.73 0.17
CA VAL A 298 8.76 -5.41 0.89
C VAL A 298 8.18 -6.48 1.81
N THR A 299 7.16 -6.16 2.60
CA THR A 299 6.52 -7.11 3.53
C THR A 299 5.95 -8.32 2.79
N LEU A 300 5.19 -8.13 1.71
CA LEU A 300 4.63 -9.23 0.92
C LEU A 300 5.72 -10.10 0.29
N GLU A 301 6.80 -9.49 -0.21
CA GLU A 301 7.95 -10.21 -0.75
C GLU A 301 8.69 -11.01 0.33
N VAL A 302 8.85 -10.46 1.54
CA VAL A 302 9.43 -11.17 2.69
C VAL A 302 8.56 -12.39 3.03
N PHE A 303 7.23 -12.26 3.08
CA PHE A 303 6.34 -13.41 3.33
C PHE A 303 6.40 -14.48 2.24
N ARG A 304 6.67 -14.06 1.00
CA ARG A 304 6.88 -14.96 -0.13
C ARG A 304 8.21 -15.69 -0.07
N LYS A 305 9.27 -15.04 0.43
CA LYS A 305 10.68 -15.51 0.31
C LYS A 305 11.30 -16.05 1.59
N SER A 306 10.96 -15.53 2.76
CA SER A 306 11.52 -16.00 4.03
C SER A 306 10.50 -16.82 4.81
N GLY A 307 10.95 -17.88 5.49
CA GLY A 307 10.19 -18.72 6.42
C GLY A 307 10.74 -18.53 7.82
N VAL A 308 9.87 -18.45 8.83
CA VAL A 308 10.34 -18.46 10.23
C VAL A 308 10.86 -19.87 10.51
N ARG A 309 12.07 -19.97 11.05
CA ARG A 309 12.64 -21.25 11.48
C ARG A 309 11.66 -21.96 12.45
N SER A 310 11.39 -23.24 12.19
CA SER A 310 10.49 -24.03 13.05
C SER A 310 11.24 -24.57 14.27
N GLN A 311 10.56 -24.74 15.41
CA GLN A 311 11.18 -25.38 16.58
C GLN A 311 11.65 -26.81 16.29
N GLU A 312 11.03 -27.50 15.32
CA GLU A 312 11.45 -28.84 14.91
C GLU A 312 12.79 -28.82 14.15
N SER A 313 13.04 -27.80 13.33
CA SER A 313 14.36 -27.59 12.71
C SER A 313 15.44 -27.23 13.75
N GLU A 314 15.08 -26.49 14.80
CA GLU A 314 15.98 -26.21 15.91
C GLU A 314 16.31 -27.48 16.69
N TRP A 315 15.32 -28.29 17.04
CA TRP A 315 15.52 -29.60 17.69
C TRP A 315 16.42 -30.51 16.87
N LYS A 316 16.14 -30.69 15.57
CA LYS A 316 16.95 -31.54 14.67
C LYS A 316 18.39 -31.06 14.51
N THR A 317 18.59 -29.75 14.51
CA THR A 317 19.95 -29.17 14.46
C THR A 317 20.69 -29.40 15.78
N ARG A 318 19.99 -29.22 16.91
CA ARG A 318 20.54 -29.39 18.26
C ARG A 318 20.86 -30.86 18.55
N SER A 319 19.99 -31.79 18.15
CA SER A 319 20.22 -33.23 18.30
C SER A 319 21.39 -33.71 17.45
N ARG A 320 21.52 -33.25 16.20
CA ARG A 320 22.70 -33.52 15.35
C ARG A 320 24.00 -32.98 15.96
N SER A 321 23.96 -31.79 16.57
CA SER A 321 25.15 -31.24 17.23
C SER A 321 25.54 -32.03 18.48
N GLN A 322 24.57 -32.61 19.22
CA GLN A 322 24.84 -33.47 20.37
C GLN A 322 25.38 -34.84 19.96
N GLU A 323 24.80 -35.48 18.94
CA GLU A 323 25.31 -36.76 18.40
C GLU A 323 26.75 -36.62 17.89
N SER A 324 27.05 -35.54 17.16
CA SER A 324 28.41 -35.25 16.69
C SER A 324 29.41 -35.01 17.83
N PHE A 325 28.95 -34.52 18.99
CA PHE A 325 29.81 -34.28 20.16
C PHE A 325 30.08 -35.58 20.93
N SER A 326 29.07 -36.47 21.03
CA SER A 326 29.24 -37.80 21.63
C SER A 326 30.15 -38.72 20.82
N THR A 327 30.22 -38.58 19.50
CA THR A 327 31.14 -39.38 18.66
C THR A 327 32.61 -38.92 18.72
N LEU A 328 32.88 -37.74 19.30
CA LEU A 328 34.24 -37.19 19.45
C LEU A 328 34.83 -37.41 20.85
N THR A 329 34.08 -38.03 21.76
CA THR A 329 34.55 -38.48 23.08
C THR A 329 34.38 -40.00 23.18
N PRO A 330 35.28 -40.79 22.56
CA PRO A 330 35.37 -42.19 22.93
C PRO A 330 35.90 -42.26 24.36
N ASP A 331 35.18 -43.02 25.20
CA ASP A 331 35.47 -43.25 26.61
C ASP A 331 36.98 -43.40 26.88
N SER A 332 37.49 -42.52 27.75
CA SER A 332 38.79 -42.67 28.44
C SER A 332 38.57 -43.11 29.87
#